data_AF-A0A928VMU1-F1
#
_entry.id   AF-A0A928VMU1-F1
#
_cell.length_a   1.000
_cell.length_b   1.000
_cell.length_c   1.000
_cell.angle_alpha   90.00
_cell.angle_beta   90.00
_cell.angle_gamma   90.00
#
_symmetry.space_group_name_H-M   'P 1'
#
loop_
_entity.id
_entity.type
_entity.pdbx_description
1 polymer ?
#
loop_
_entity_poly.entity_id
_entity_poly.type
_entity_poly.pdbx_seq_one_letter_code
_entity_poly.pdbx_strand_id
1 'polypeptide(L)'
;MRLPVNRLALTIVATFATVPLIACGGPQAVSSPAATQPTVATPPAVASPGVAATPLVIEKAPDKIVTTPARRTVSDYFIQAPAPYFTTDRQDDASPAVRRKLLQASVAVVDTKNGYISTSSIYPDLCNYEMAIFRRSRGSHLVALNLGCTIGDTLTILDPDQNWQDVTAQVFPIGEKEKSYRVVKLPRYGRTIELLDDNNQLVAKVAFDKDQFRIVK
;
A
#
# COMPACT_ATOMS: atom_id res chain seq x y z
N MET A 1 -2.64 -52.36 -27.42
CA MET A 1 -2.01 -51.31 -28.26
C MET A 1 -1.24 -50.37 -27.34
N ARG A 2 0.09 -50.34 -27.45
CA ARG A 2 0.98 -49.48 -26.65
C ARG A 2 1.43 -48.31 -27.54
N LEU A 3 1.18 -47.07 -27.11
CA LEU A 3 1.63 -45.86 -27.79
C LEU A 3 3.12 -45.59 -27.49
N PRO A 4 3.94 -45.15 -28.48
CA PRO A 4 5.33 -44.81 -28.24
C PRO A 4 5.49 -43.44 -27.59
N VAL A 5 6.36 -43.37 -26.59
CA VAL A 5 6.77 -42.15 -25.88
C VAL A 5 7.88 -41.47 -26.69
N ASN A 6 7.56 -40.36 -27.36
CA ASN A 6 8.55 -39.50 -28.00
C ASN A 6 9.25 -38.64 -26.94
N ARG A 7 10.53 -38.90 -26.68
CA ARG A 7 11.41 -38.00 -25.92
C ARG A 7 12.17 -37.11 -26.90
N LEU A 8 11.74 -35.87 -27.06
CA LEU A 8 12.57 -34.83 -27.67
C LEU A 8 13.60 -34.37 -26.64
N ALA A 9 14.88 -34.61 -26.94
CA ALA A 9 15.99 -34.02 -26.21
C ALA A 9 16.13 -32.55 -26.62
N LEU A 10 15.97 -31.64 -25.66
CA LEU A 10 16.19 -30.20 -25.84
C LEU A 10 17.65 -29.90 -25.50
N THR A 11 18.46 -29.62 -26.53
CA THR A 11 19.85 -29.17 -26.36
C THR A 11 19.86 -27.67 -26.11
N ILE A 12 20.19 -27.25 -24.88
CA ILE A 12 20.39 -25.85 -24.52
C ILE A 12 21.86 -25.50 -24.77
N VAL A 13 22.11 -24.65 -25.76
CA VAL A 13 23.43 -24.05 -26.00
C VAL A 13 23.50 -22.76 -25.18
N ALA A 14 24.24 -22.79 -24.08
CA ALA A 14 24.52 -21.61 -23.25
C ALA A 14 25.78 -20.91 -23.77
N THR A 15 25.60 -19.76 -24.43
CA THR A 15 26.70 -18.89 -24.84
C THR A 15 27.02 -17.92 -23.71
N PHE A 16 28.12 -18.17 -22.99
CA PHE A 16 28.63 -17.26 -21.97
C PHE A 16 29.38 -16.09 -22.64
N ALA A 17 28.79 -14.89 -22.59
CA ALA A 17 29.48 -13.66 -22.92
C ALA A 17 30.25 -13.16 -21.68
N THR A 18 31.57 -13.25 -21.73
CA THR A 18 32.49 -12.62 -20.75
C THR A 18 32.48 -11.11 -20.92
N VAL A 19 32.00 -10.39 -19.90
CA VAL A 19 32.10 -8.93 -19.79
C VAL A 19 33.34 -8.57 -18.96
N PRO A 20 34.21 -7.65 -19.41
CA PRO A 20 35.36 -7.21 -18.63
C PRO A 20 34.93 -6.31 -17.46
N LEU A 21 35.44 -6.65 -16.27
CA LEU A 21 35.40 -5.83 -15.05
C LEU A 21 36.27 -4.58 -15.24
N ILE A 22 35.64 -3.40 -15.28
CA ILE A 22 36.31 -2.12 -15.07
C ILE A 22 36.21 -1.78 -13.59
N ALA A 23 37.34 -1.86 -12.91
CA ALA A 23 37.54 -1.37 -11.56
C ALA A 23 38.06 0.08 -11.57
N CYS A 24 37.80 0.78 -10.46
CA CYS A 24 38.43 2.01 -9.94
C CYS A 24 37.54 3.26 -9.94
N GLY A 25 37.11 3.61 -8.73
CA GLY A 25 36.46 4.88 -8.40
C GLY A 25 35.99 4.90 -6.95
N GLY A 26 36.94 4.94 -6.00
CA GLY A 26 36.63 5.04 -4.57
C GLY A 26 36.06 6.41 -4.20
N PRO A 27 35.00 6.50 -3.39
CA PRO A 27 34.56 7.77 -2.83
C PRO A 27 35.41 8.16 -1.63
N GLN A 28 35.90 9.39 -1.65
CA GLN A 28 36.55 10.06 -0.53
C GLN A 28 35.53 10.30 0.60
N ALA A 29 35.90 9.92 1.81
CA ALA A 29 35.18 10.26 3.03
C ALA A 29 35.38 11.76 3.32
N VAL A 30 34.33 12.55 3.15
CA VAL A 30 34.27 13.94 3.63
C VAL A 30 33.60 13.96 5.00
N SER A 31 34.39 14.35 6.00
CA SER A 31 34.00 14.55 7.39
C SER A 31 32.92 15.63 7.52
N SER A 32 31.77 15.29 8.10
CA SER A 32 30.76 16.29 8.50
C SER A 32 31.13 16.92 9.85
N PRO A 33 31.04 18.25 10.01
CA PRO A 33 31.22 18.92 11.29
C PRO A 33 30.00 18.72 12.21
N ALA A 34 30.29 18.61 13.50
CA ALA A 34 29.33 18.41 14.59
C ALA A 34 28.27 19.52 14.64
N ALA A 35 27.01 19.11 14.64
CA ALA A 35 25.88 20.00 14.87
C ALA A 35 25.72 20.28 16.37
N THR A 36 25.85 21.54 16.76
CA THR A 36 25.54 22.07 18.08
C THR A 36 24.04 21.93 18.35
N GLN A 37 23.67 21.21 19.42
CA GLN A 37 22.29 21.11 19.88
C GLN A 37 21.82 22.45 20.49
N PRO A 38 20.62 22.95 20.15
CA PRO A 38 20.02 24.07 20.86
C PRO A 38 19.43 23.61 22.21
N THR A 39 19.81 24.34 23.25
CA THR A 39 19.27 24.27 24.62
C THR A 39 17.75 24.48 24.61
N VAL A 40 16.99 23.46 25.04
CA VAL A 40 15.54 23.55 25.25
C VAL A 40 15.29 24.33 26.55
N ALA A 41 14.69 25.52 26.41
CA ALA A 41 14.21 26.31 27.53
C ALA A 41 12.94 25.70 28.13
N THR A 42 12.97 25.47 29.44
CA THR A 42 11.84 25.03 30.27
C THR A 42 10.73 26.09 30.29
N PRO A 43 9.48 25.75 29.93
CA PRO A 43 8.36 26.67 30.09
C PRO A 43 7.94 26.80 31.58
N PRO A 44 7.53 27.99 32.03
CA PRO A 44 7.05 28.21 33.39
C PRO A 44 5.69 27.55 33.62
N ALA A 45 5.51 27.02 34.84
CA ALA A 45 4.27 26.46 35.33
C ALA A 45 3.15 27.53 35.36
N VAL A 46 2.11 27.31 34.56
CA VAL A 46 0.89 28.12 34.59
C VAL A 46 -0.04 27.56 35.66
N ALA A 47 -0.30 28.36 36.70
CA ALA A 47 -1.28 28.08 37.73
C ALA A 47 -2.70 28.06 37.16
N SER A 48 -3.46 27.02 37.52
CA SER A 48 -4.88 26.87 37.16
C SER A 48 -5.77 27.78 38.03
N PRO A 49 -6.67 28.59 37.46
CA PRO A 49 -7.72 29.26 38.22
C PRO A 49 -8.85 28.27 38.56
N GLY A 50 -9.30 28.31 39.82
CA GLY A 50 -10.39 27.50 40.33
C GLY A 50 -11.71 27.75 39.59
N VAL A 51 -12.35 26.66 39.16
CA VAL A 51 -13.68 26.68 38.56
C VAL A 51 -14.70 26.49 39.68
N ALA A 52 -15.51 27.51 39.89
CA ALA A 52 -16.67 27.49 40.76
C ALA A 52 -17.70 26.46 40.26
N ALA A 53 -18.23 25.66 41.18
CA ALA A 53 -19.23 24.64 40.92
C ALA A 53 -20.59 25.29 40.59
N THR A 54 -21.01 25.19 39.33
CA THR A 54 -22.37 25.47 38.89
C THR A 54 -23.26 24.24 39.15
N PRO A 55 -24.48 24.39 39.71
CA PRO A 55 -25.35 23.26 40.00
C PRO A 55 -25.83 22.55 38.71
N LEU A 56 -25.76 21.22 38.73
CA LEU A 56 -26.27 20.32 37.69
C LEU A 56 -27.77 20.53 37.49
N VAL A 57 -28.15 21.08 36.34
CA VAL A 57 -29.50 20.96 35.80
C VAL A 57 -29.56 19.62 35.06
N ILE A 58 -30.30 18.66 35.61
CA ILE A 58 -30.58 17.38 34.95
C ILE A 58 -31.62 17.65 33.86
N GLU A 59 -31.14 18.04 32.68
CA GLU A 59 -31.98 18.20 31.50
C GLU A 59 -32.27 16.82 30.89
N LYS A 60 -33.56 16.56 30.69
CA LYS A 60 -34.17 15.33 30.20
C LYS A 60 -33.47 14.84 28.92
N ALA A 61 -32.95 13.61 28.95
CA ALA A 61 -32.22 13.00 27.85
C ALA A 61 -33.06 12.97 26.55
N PRO A 62 -32.52 13.44 25.41
CA PRO A 62 -33.20 13.31 24.12
C PRO A 62 -33.18 11.85 23.66
N ASP A 63 -34.38 11.32 23.43
CA ASP A 63 -34.60 10.01 22.81
C ASP A 63 -33.99 9.97 21.40
N LYS A 64 -33.27 8.86 21.13
CA LYS A 64 -32.62 8.47 19.87
C LYS A 64 -31.35 9.24 19.48
N ILE A 65 -30.22 8.75 19.98
CA ILE A 65 -28.93 8.91 19.32
C ILE A 65 -29.04 8.22 17.94
N VAL A 66 -29.16 9.01 16.87
CA VAL A 66 -28.97 8.52 15.51
C VAL A 66 -27.51 8.13 15.37
N THR A 67 -27.19 6.85 15.60
CA THR A 67 -25.85 6.31 15.39
C THR A 67 -25.60 6.25 13.89
N THR A 68 -25.04 7.32 13.32
CA THR A 68 -24.51 7.29 11.96
C THR A 68 -23.49 6.15 11.90
N PRO A 69 -23.62 5.21 10.93
CA PRO A 69 -22.67 4.10 10.84
C PRO A 69 -21.26 4.65 10.74
N ALA A 70 -20.36 4.14 11.60
CA ALA A 70 -18.98 4.59 11.63
C ALA A 70 -18.37 4.46 10.23
N ARG A 71 -17.73 5.53 9.74
CA ARG A 71 -17.03 5.49 8.46
C ARG A 71 -15.92 4.45 8.55
N ARG A 72 -15.92 3.47 7.62
CA ARG A 72 -14.85 2.46 7.53
C ARG A 72 -13.50 3.13 7.25
N THR A 73 -12.49 2.70 8.00
CA THR A 73 -11.10 3.13 7.86
C THR A 73 -10.33 2.25 6.87
N VAL A 74 -9.13 2.67 6.46
CA VAL A 74 -8.25 1.84 5.63
C VAL A 74 -7.89 0.52 6.30
N SER A 75 -7.71 0.51 7.62
CA SER A 75 -7.49 -0.71 8.39
C SER A 75 -8.69 -1.66 8.31
N ASP A 76 -9.92 -1.13 8.34
CA ASP A 76 -11.13 -1.94 8.21
C ASP A 76 -11.21 -2.61 6.84
N TYR A 77 -10.92 -1.86 5.76
CA TYR A 77 -10.85 -2.42 4.41
C TYR A 77 -9.74 -3.46 4.29
N PHE A 78 -8.55 -3.19 4.84
CA PHE A 78 -7.44 -4.12 4.85
C PHE A 78 -7.81 -5.45 5.52
N ILE A 79 -8.46 -5.40 6.68
CA ILE A 79 -8.89 -6.60 7.42
C ILE A 79 -10.04 -7.34 6.71
N GLN A 80 -10.93 -6.63 6.01
CA GLN A 80 -12.13 -7.21 5.38
C GLN A 80 -11.90 -7.74 3.96
N ALA A 81 -10.89 -7.25 3.27
CA ALA A 81 -10.63 -7.62 1.88
C ALA A 81 -10.50 -9.17 1.73
N PRO A 82 -11.03 -9.78 0.64
CA PRO A 82 -11.03 -11.22 0.50
C PRO A 82 -9.63 -11.83 0.48
N ALA A 83 -9.50 -13.01 1.08
CA ALA A 83 -8.25 -13.76 1.14
C ALA A 83 -7.54 -13.97 -0.21
N PRO A 84 -8.25 -14.24 -1.34
CA PRO A 84 -7.61 -14.41 -2.65
C PRO A 84 -6.73 -13.24 -3.11
N TYR A 85 -6.94 -12.04 -2.58
CA TYR A 85 -6.13 -10.86 -2.93
C TYR A 85 -4.88 -10.69 -2.06
N PHE A 86 -4.67 -11.55 -1.08
CA PHE A 86 -3.49 -11.52 -0.19
C PHE A 86 -2.59 -12.75 -0.38
N THR A 87 -2.89 -13.58 -1.37
CA THR A 87 -2.28 -14.90 -1.54
C THR A 87 -0.79 -14.77 -1.76
N THR A 88 -0.05 -15.11 -0.71
CA THR A 88 1.31 -15.64 -0.80
C THR A 88 1.20 -17.14 -1.06
N ASP A 89 2.33 -17.82 -1.26
CA ASP A 89 2.38 -19.29 -1.30
C ASP A 89 1.91 -19.96 0.03
N ARG A 90 1.59 -19.15 1.06
CA ARG A 90 1.05 -19.55 2.36
C ARG A 90 -0.40 -19.07 2.52
N GLN A 91 -1.32 -20.01 2.42
CA GLN A 91 -2.76 -19.77 2.53
C GLN A 91 -3.19 -19.16 3.89
N ASP A 92 -2.35 -19.29 4.92
CA ASP A 92 -2.61 -18.78 6.28
C ASP A 92 -2.42 -17.26 6.41
N ASP A 93 -1.62 -16.64 5.53
CA ASP A 93 -1.31 -15.20 5.56
C ASP A 93 -2.53 -14.33 5.22
N ALA A 94 -3.51 -14.93 4.53
CA ALA A 94 -4.70 -14.25 4.05
C ALA A 94 -5.82 -14.14 5.10
N SER A 95 -5.63 -14.69 6.31
CA SER A 95 -6.65 -14.64 7.36
C SER A 95 -6.80 -13.22 7.94
N PRO A 96 -8.03 -12.79 8.30
CA PRO A 96 -8.22 -11.51 9.00
C PRO A 96 -7.42 -11.38 10.30
N ALA A 97 -7.14 -12.49 10.98
CA ALA A 97 -6.33 -12.52 12.20
C ALA A 97 -4.86 -12.19 11.91
N VAL A 98 -4.27 -12.74 10.85
CA VAL A 98 -2.90 -12.42 10.43
C VAL A 98 -2.82 -10.96 9.99
N ARG A 99 -3.77 -10.46 9.21
CA ARG A 99 -3.82 -9.05 8.82
C ARG A 99 -3.86 -8.11 10.01
N ARG A 100 -4.62 -8.42 11.06
CA ARG A 100 -4.59 -7.64 12.32
C ARG A 100 -3.23 -7.64 12.99
N LYS A 101 -2.52 -8.78 12.98
CA LYS A 101 -1.15 -8.86 13.52
C LYS A 101 -0.17 -8.02 12.70
N LEU A 102 -0.29 -8.04 11.37
CA LEU A 102 0.51 -7.20 10.49
C LEU A 102 0.31 -5.71 10.76
N LEU A 103 -0.94 -5.28 11.01
CA LEU A 103 -1.26 -3.90 11.40
C LEU A 103 -0.64 -3.49 12.75
N GLN A 104 -0.48 -4.44 13.66
CA GLN A 104 0.11 -4.20 14.98
C GLN A 104 1.64 -4.27 14.96
N ALA A 105 2.24 -4.86 13.93
CA ALA A 105 3.68 -4.90 13.77
C ALA A 105 4.22 -3.48 13.54
N SER A 106 5.40 -3.20 14.11
CA SER A 106 6.03 -1.88 14.13
C SER A 106 6.44 -1.31 12.77
N VAL A 107 6.24 -2.07 11.69
CA VAL A 107 6.71 -1.75 10.34
C VAL A 107 5.56 -1.38 9.39
N ALA A 108 4.34 -1.26 9.92
CA ALA A 108 3.18 -0.77 9.19
C ALA A 108 3.07 0.76 9.28
N VAL A 109 3.03 1.44 8.15
CA VAL A 109 2.62 2.84 8.02
C VAL A 109 1.12 2.87 7.78
N VAL A 110 0.35 3.33 8.77
CA VAL A 110 -1.11 3.49 8.66
C VAL A 110 -1.46 4.98 8.64
N ASP A 111 -2.01 5.45 7.53
CA ASP A 111 -2.47 6.82 7.36
C ASP A 111 -3.99 6.84 7.11
N THR A 112 -4.75 6.74 8.20
CA THR A 112 -6.21 6.70 8.18
C THR A 112 -6.83 7.94 7.53
N LYS A 113 -6.19 9.11 7.67
CA LYS A 113 -6.70 10.37 7.12
C LYS A 113 -6.70 10.34 5.60
N ASN A 114 -5.60 9.86 5.01
CA ASN A 114 -5.45 9.76 3.56
C ASN A 114 -5.94 8.42 2.99
N GLY A 115 -6.35 7.49 3.85
CA GLY A 115 -6.85 6.18 3.43
C GLY A 115 -5.75 5.31 2.84
N TYR A 116 -4.54 5.40 3.38
CA TYR A 116 -3.36 4.68 2.91
C TYR A 116 -2.81 3.77 4.00
N ILE A 117 -2.33 2.61 3.59
CA ILE A 117 -1.53 1.73 4.42
C ILE A 117 -0.40 1.13 3.60
N SER A 118 0.77 0.99 4.22
CA SER A 118 1.87 0.19 3.70
C SER A 118 2.43 -0.64 4.83
N THR A 119 2.60 -1.93 4.60
CA THR A 119 3.27 -2.84 5.53
C THR A 119 4.53 -3.31 4.86
N SER A 120 5.67 -3.17 5.53
CA SER A 120 6.85 -3.95 5.18
C SER A 120 6.99 -5.14 6.10
N SER A 121 7.38 -6.27 5.54
CA SER A 121 7.72 -7.44 6.33
C SER A 121 9.20 -7.46 6.64
N ILE A 122 9.54 -7.74 7.91
CA ILE A 122 10.89 -8.13 8.31
C ILE A 122 11.19 -9.60 7.98
N TYR A 123 10.16 -10.39 7.72
CA TYR A 123 10.28 -11.78 7.32
C TYR A 123 10.42 -11.84 5.78
N PRO A 124 11.50 -12.44 5.27
CA PRO A 124 11.76 -12.53 3.83
C PRO A 124 10.70 -13.32 3.07
N ASP A 125 9.90 -14.11 3.80
CA ASP A 125 8.85 -14.98 3.27
C ASP A 125 7.50 -14.27 3.09
N LEU A 126 7.31 -13.08 3.68
CA LEU A 126 6.03 -12.36 3.59
C LEU A 126 6.16 -11.20 2.62
N CYS A 127 5.13 -11.02 1.80
CA CYS A 127 5.08 -9.91 0.87
C CYS A 127 4.87 -8.57 1.58
N ASN A 128 5.34 -7.51 0.93
CA ASN A 128 4.96 -6.16 1.29
C ASN A 128 3.56 -5.89 0.72
N TYR A 129 2.71 -5.23 1.50
CA TYR A 129 1.37 -4.87 1.08
C TYR A 129 1.23 -3.36 1.13
N GLU A 130 0.75 -2.75 0.06
CA GLU A 130 0.26 -1.38 0.08
C GLU A 130 -1.21 -1.35 -0.28
N MET A 131 -1.99 -0.51 0.39
CA MET A 131 -3.38 -0.28 0.05
C MET A 131 -3.72 1.20 0.12
N ALA A 132 -4.48 1.69 -0.86
CA ALA A 132 -4.93 3.07 -0.93
C ALA A 132 -6.42 3.15 -1.31
N ILE A 133 -7.15 4.04 -0.65
CA ILE A 133 -8.57 4.28 -0.91
C ILE A 133 -8.76 5.47 -1.85
N PHE A 134 -9.46 5.23 -2.96
CA PHE A 134 -9.83 6.24 -3.94
C PHE A 134 -11.32 6.56 -3.84
N ARG A 135 -11.67 7.75 -3.30
CA ARG A 135 -13.07 8.17 -3.12
C ARG A 135 -13.72 8.57 -4.45
N ARG A 136 -14.85 7.98 -4.82
CA ARG A 136 -15.63 8.42 -5.97
C ARG A 136 -16.48 9.65 -5.66
N SER A 137 -16.89 10.37 -6.69
CA SER A 137 -17.71 11.59 -6.62
C SER A 137 -19.07 11.34 -5.95
N ARG A 138 -19.63 10.15 -6.13
CA ARG A 138 -20.90 9.71 -5.54
C ARG A 138 -20.80 9.16 -4.12
N GLY A 139 -19.62 9.25 -3.49
CA GLY A 139 -19.39 8.80 -2.12
C GLY A 139 -19.07 7.31 -1.94
N SER A 140 -19.08 6.52 -3.02
CA SER A 140 -18.50 5.17 -3.05
C SER A 140 -16.97 5.23 -3.11
N HIS A 141 -16.31 4.08 -2.98
CA HIS A 141 -14.85 4.01 -2.89
C HIS A 141 -14.30 2.86 -3.72
N LEU A 142 -13.11 3.06 -4.28
CA LEU A 142 -12.27 2.00 -4.80
C LEU A 142 -11.11 1.76 -3.84
N VAL A 143 -10.67 0.51 -3.76
CA VAL A 143 -9.51 0.10 -2.96
C VAL A 143 -8.45 -0.42 -3.92
N ALA A 144 -7.35 0.29 -4.06
CA ALA A 144 -6.18 -0.25 -4.73
C ALA A 144 -5.35 -1.05 -3.72
N LEU A 145 -4.91 -2.23 -4.12
CA LEU A 145 -4.01 -3.11 -3.38
C LEU A 145 -2.80 -3.38 -4.27
N ASN A 146 -1.61 -3.12 -3.75
CA ASN A 146 -0.35 -3.49 -4.39
C ASN A 146 0.32 -4.56 -3.54
N LEU A 147 0.63 -5.69 -4.16
CA LEU A 147 1.31 -6.82 -3.53
C LEU A 147 2.74 -6.89 -4.05
N GLY A 148 3.70 -6.49 -3.22
CA GLY A 148 5.12 -6.57 -3.53
C GLY A 148 5.72 -7.86 -2.98
N CYS A 149 5.77 -8.89 -3.82
CA CYS A 149 6.38 -10.19 -3.51
C CYS A 149 7.67 -10.40 -4.31
N THR A 150 8.41 -11.48 -4.04
CA THR A 150 9.64 -11.86 -4.78
C THR A 150 9.43 -11.99 -6.29
N ILE A 151 8.19 -12.24 -6.73
CA ILE A 151 7.82 -12.49 -8.14
C ILE A 151 7.36 -11.19 -8.87
N GLY A 152 7.25 -10.07 -8.16
CA GLY A 152 6.89 -8.76 -8.71
C GLY A 152 5.70 -8.11 -8.03
N ASP A 153 5.45 -6.86 -8.42
CA ASP A 153 4.38 -6.04 -7.86
C ASP A 153 3.09 -6.27 -8.66
N THR A 154 2.02 -6.65 -7.97
CA THR A 154 0.69 -6.82 -8.57
C THR A 154 -0.26 -5.75 -8.04
N LEU A 155 -0.76 -4.90 -8.93
CA LEU A 155 -1.82 -3.94 -8.63
C LEU A 155 -3.18 -4.55 -8.93
N THR A 156 -4.06 -4.50 -7.94
CA THR A 156 -5.47 -4.87 -8.05
C THR A 156 -6.33 -3.72 -7.52
N ILE A 157 -7.39 -3.38 -8.23
CA ILE A 157 -8.36 -2.35 -7.85
C ILE A 157 -9.70 -3.03 -7.61
N LEU A 158 -10.16 -2.96 -6.37
CA LEU A 158 -11.34 -3.63 -5.88
C LEU A 158 -12.47 -2.63 -5.62
N ASP A 159 -13.70 -3.06 -5.85
CA ASP A 159 -14.92 -2.33 -5.48
C ASP A 159 -15.60 -3.02 -4.29
N PRO A 160 -15.44 -2.51 -3.05
CA PRO A 160 -16.05 -3.10 -1.86
C PRO A 160 -17.58 -3.08 -1.87
N ASP A 161 -18.19 -2.14 -2.61
CA ASP A 161 -19.66 -2.03 -2.73
C ASP A 161 -20.22 -3.09 -3.69
N GLN A 162 -19.37 -3.68 -4.54
CA GLN A 162 -19.69 -4.78 -5.46
C GLN A 162 -19.09 -6.11 -4.97
N ASN A 163 -19.18 -6.37 -3.66
CA ASN A 163 -18.65 -7.59 -3.06
C ASN A 163 -17.16 -7.83 -3.37
N TRP A 164 -16.37 -6.76 -3.33
CA TRP A 164 -14.93 -6.78 -3.61
C TRP A 164 -14.58 -7.26 -5.03
N GLN A 165 -15.43 -6.97 -6.02
CA GLN A 165 -15.15 -7.28 -7.41
C GLN A 165 -13.84 -6.61 -7.88
N ASP A 166 -13.01 -7.36 -8.58
CA ASP A 166 -11.85 -6.82 -9.31
C ASP A 166 -12.34 -6.03 -10.53
N VAL A 167 -12.10 -4.73 -10.48
CA VAL A 167 -12.47 -3.77 -11.53
C VAL A 167 -11.22 -3.17 -12.20
N THR A 168 -10.03 -3.70 -11.94
CA THR A 168 -8.74 -3.17 -12.43
C THR A 168 -8.79 -2.90 -13.93
N ALA A 169 -9.14 -3.91 -14.73
CA ALA A 169 -9.21 -3.81 -16.18
C ALA A 169 -10.27 -2.81 -16.70
N GLN A 170 -11.27 -2.48 -15.89
CA GLN A 170 -12.33 -1.54 -16.26
C GLN A 170 -11.94 -0.09 -15.99
N VAL A 171 -11.21 0.15 -14.91
CA VAL A 171 -10.93 1.50 -14.42
C VAL A 171 -9.51 1.96 -14.67
N PHE A 172 -8.55 1.04 -14.85
CA PHE A 172 -7.14 1.33 -14.98
C PHE A 172 -6.71 1.38 -16.45
N PRO A 173 -6.03 2.46 -16.91
CA PRO A 173 -5.79 2.72 -18.33
C PRO A 173 -4.54 2.00 -18.87
N ILE A 174 -4.23 0.80 -18.37
CA ILE A 174 -3.11 -0.02 -18.83
C ILE A 174 -3.69 -1.33 -19.36
N GLY A 175 -3.45 -1.62 -20.63
CA GLY A 175 -3.89 -2.87 -21.24
C GLY A 175 -3.03 -4.06 -20.79
N GLU A 176 -3.54 -5.29 -20.93
CA GLU A 176 -2.78 -6.52 -20.64
C GLU A 176 -1.47 -6.67 -21.42
N LYS A 177 -1.26 -5.88 -22.48
CA LYS A 177 -0.02 -5.89 -23.29
C LYS A 177 1.11 -5.06 -22.68
N GLU A 178 0.81 -4.23 -21.68
CA GLU A 178 1.75 -3.36 -20.97
C GLU A 178 2.22 -3.96 -19.63
N LYS A 179 2.18 -5.29 -19.52
CA LYS A 179 2.60 -6.09 -18.34
C LYS A 179 4.05 -5.89 -17.90
N SER A 180 4.87 -5.12 -18.61
CA SER A 180 6.23 -4.79 -18.20
C SER A 180 6.32 -3.66 -17.17
N TYR A 181 5.19 -3.03 -16.81
CA TYR A 181 5.19 -2.01 -15.77
C TYR A 181 5.08 -2.62 -14.39
N ARG A 182 5.97 -2.22 -13.49
CA ARG A 182 5.88 -2.45 -12.06
C ARG A 182 5.17 -1.27 -11.40
N VAL A 183 4.22 -1.58 -10.54
CA VAL A 183 3.58 -0.57 -9.70
C VAL A 183 4.43 -0.42 -8.45
N VAL A 184 5.19 0.66 -8.38
CA VAL A 184 6.21 0.78 -7.35
C VAL A 184 5.64 1.36 -6.06
N LYS A 185 4.69 2.30 -6.14
CA LYS A 185 4.03 2.88 -4.96
C LYS A 185 2.60 3.32 -5.21
N LEU A 186 1.73 3.00 -4.26
CA LEU A 186 0.43 3.66 -4.14
C LEU A 186 0.58 5.04 -3.48
N PRO A 187 -0.25 6.04 -3.86
CA PRO A 187 -0.15 7.36 -3.29
C PRO A 187 -0.58 7.36 -1.82
N ARG A 188 0.37 7.67 -0.93
CA ARG A 188 0.03 8.08 0.44
C ARG A 188 -0.67 9.43 0.47
N TYR A 189 -0.24 10.34 -0.40
CA TYR A 189 -0.81 11.67 -0.57
C TYR A 189 -1.19 11.89 -2.03
N GLY A 190 -2.29 12.58 -2.26
CA GLY A 190 -2.81 12.81 -3.62
C GLY A 190 -3.51 11.57 -4.18
N ARG A 191 -3.57 11.49 -5.52
CA ARG A 191 -4.39 10.50 -6.23
C ARG A 191 -3.67 9.91 -7.45
N THR A 192 -2.34 9.97 -7.46
CA THR A 192 -1.52 9.60 -8.61
C THR A 192 -0.69 8.37 -8.28
N ILE A 193 -0.81 7.33 -9.09
CA ILE A 193 0.00 6.12 -9.03
C ILE A 193 1.18 6.29 -9.99
N GLU A 194 2.37 5.90 -9.57
CA GLU A 194 3.58 5.92 -10.39
C GLU A 194 3.87 4.52 -10.93
N LEU A 195 4.08 4.45 -12.24
CA LEU A 195 4.40 3.22 -12.96
C LEU A 195 5.84 3.26 -13.39
N LEU A 196 6.64 2.28 -12.97
CA LEU A 196 8.02 2.15 -13.38
C LEU A 196 8.20 0.96 -14.33
N ASP A 197 9.21 1.00 -15.18
CA ASP A 197 9.65 -0.18 -15.93
C ASP A 197 10.51 -1.10 -15.06
N ASP A 198 10.99 -2.20 -15.64
CA ASP A 198 11.92 -3.13 -14.98
C ASP A 198 13.28 -2.50 -14.59
N ASN A 199 13.62 -1.34 -15.15
CA ASN A 199 14.83 -0.58 -14.79
C ASN A 199 14.56 0.49 -13.70
N ASN A 200 13.38 0.47 -13.07
CA ASN A 200 12.92 1.48 -12.12
C ASN A 200 12.83 2.90 -12.71
N GLN A 201 12.68 3.04 -14.03
CA GLN A 201 12.45 4.32 -14.68
C GLN A 201 10.97 4.63 -14.72
N LEU A 202 10.59 5.86 -14.37
CA LEU A 202 9.21 6.33 -14.46
C LEU A 202 8.75 6.31 -15.91
N VAL A 203 7.78 5.45 -16.22
CA VAL A 203 7.19 5.36 -17.55
C VAL A 203 5.95 6.24 -17.65
N ALA A 204 5.11 6.20 -16.62
CA ALA A 204 3.85 6.92 -16.63
C ALA A 204 3.36 7.23 -15.21
N LYS A 205 2.56 8.29 -15.12
CA LYS A 205 1.80 8.65 -13.94
C LYS A 205 0.32 8.43 -14.24
N VAL A 206 -0.41 7.82 -13.32
CA VAL A 206 -1.83 7.54 -13.48
C VAL A 206 -2.60 8.24 -12.37
N ALA A 207 -3.31 9.31 -12.73
CA ALA A 207 -4.13 10.07 -11.79
C ALA A 207 -5.56 9.53 -11.75
N PHE A 208 -6.15 9.47 -10.56
CA PHE A 208 -7.56 9.18 -10.39
C PHE A 208 -8.38 10.47 -10.39
N ASP A 209 -9.15 10.67 -11.47
CA ASP A 209 -10.02 11.83 -11.70
C ASP A 209 -11.40 11.38 -12.18
N LYS A 210 -12.45 12.05 -11.69
CA LYS A 210 -13.86 11.78 -12.04
C LYS A 210 -14.20 10.29 -12.08
N ASP A 211 -13.79 9.57 -11.04
CA ASP A 211 -14.08 8.16 -10.81
C ASP A 211 -13.36 7.17 -11.74
N GLN A 212 -12.36 7.64 -12.49
CA GLN A 212 -11.55 6.84 -13.39
C GLN A 212 -10.05 7.14 -13.27
N PHE A 213 -9.22 6.16 -13.59
CA PHE A 213 -7.78 6.37 -13.69
C PHE A 213 -7.41 6.79 -15.11
N ARG A 214 -6.51 7.77 -15.23
CA ARG A 214 -6.07 8.36 -16.50
C ARG A 214 -4.57 8.57 -16.47
N ILE A 215 -3.90 8.24 -17.57
CA ILE A 215 -2.48 8.59 -17.75
C ILE A 215 -2.37 10.11 -17.82
N VAL A 216 -1.49 10.67 -16.99
CA VAL A 216 -1.15 12.09 -16.97
C VAL A 216 0.30 12.27 -17.39
N LYS A 217 0.55 13.30 -18.18
CA LYS A 217 1.89 13.69 -18.64
C LYS A 217 2.57 14.60 -17.63
#